data_AF-A0A7C5JY97-F1
#
_entry.id   AF-A0A7C5JY97-F1
#
_cell.length_a   1.000
_cell.length_b   1.000
_cell.length_c   1.000
_cell.angle_alpha   90.00
_cell.angle_beta   90.00
_cell.angle_gamma   90.00
#
_symmetry.space_group_name_H-M   'P 1'
#
loop_
_entity.id
_entity.type
_entity.pdbx_description
1 polymer ?
#
loop_
_entity_poly.entity_id
_entity_poly.type
_entity_poly.pdbx_seq_one_letter_code
_entity_poly.pdbx_strand_id
1 'polypeptide(L)'
;SGLMGTVSGSSVANVLTTGTFTIPLMKKAGYPPEVAGAVEPVASTGGQLMPPIMGAAAFIMAEFLGIPYNKLIIAAVLPALVYYSGVYLFIDLETKRLGLKGMPREKFPPLNYFIRKLYILLPIAVITVALVWGIPPHISAISSLGIAIWVAWISKDNIKGHEGIYVASVIMTTILMFTGREIASPVTIILILLALSLIVLSFSTRLLEFNEKLYISLLFILFIALTKYLGMRKEQILLMSGVMGIVFSLIVGYISKSEDGKKMYSATYESMIDAGKTSTSVMLAAASAGLIQGVLTMTGLVTSLGYKLIDLTAGNLWLLLMLTMIFSLILGMGVPTTANYIITSLVAAPAIYNAVLGLQPYSSPVPGFTTPIALLAAHFFVFYFGILADVTPPVALASYAGSALAGGDFWKTAMNAVKYALAGYIGPYIYFTHPEMFLITVENWTATTVLQVLYDFGATLLVMYLLAVSLTGWFQKNLRKEIRAVIGAIGIAAASLHVVPVAVGVIVAIGLRLFGKKLMG
;
A
#
# COMPACT_ATOMS: atom_id res chain seq x y z
N SER A 1 -7.84 -0.27 6.65
CA SER A 1 -7.80 -0.65 5.22
C SER A 1 -6.48 -0.31 4.57
N GLY A 2 -6.01 0.95 4.57
CA GLY A 2 -4.76 1.32 3.90
C GLY A 2 -3.52 0.54 4.37
N LEU A 3 -3.26 0.47 5.68
CA LEU A 3 -2.15 -0.33 6.25
C LEU A 3 -2.27 -1.84 5.98
N MET A 4 -3.49 -2.37 5.85
CA MET A 4 -3.67 -3.77 5.46
C MET A 4 -3.42 -3.95 3.96
N GLY A 5 -3.84 -2.98 3.15
CA GLY A 5 -3.65 -3.00 1.71
C GLY A 5 -2.18 -2.90 1.30
N THR A 6 -1.36 -2.17 2.07
CA THR A 6 0.10 -2.17 1.88
C THR A 6 0.72 -3.52 2.14
N VAL A 7 0.06 -4.41 2.90
CA VAL A 7 0.54 -5.77 3.18
C VAL A 7 -0.05 -6.78 2.20
N SER A 8 -1.35 -6.73 1.95
CA SER A 8 -2.04 -7.70 1.10
C SER A 8 -1.72 -7.53 -0.38
N GLY A 9 -1.44 -6.29 -0.82
CA GLY A 9 -1.18 -6.01 -2.23
C GLY A 9 -2.36 -6.28 -3.17
N SER A 10 -3.57 -6.43 -2.62
CA SER A 10 -4.81 -6.71 -3.36
C SER A 10 -5.95 -5.91 -2.76
N SER A 11 -6.54 -5.02 -3.57
CA SER A 11 -7.70 -4.21 -3.19
C SER A 11 -8.91 -5.08 -2.85
N VAL A 12 -9.27 -6.02 -3.71
CA VAL A 12 -10.45 -6.89 -3.59
C VAL A 12 -10.33 -7.79 -2.36
N ALA A 13 -9.19 -8.46 -2.15
CA ALA A 13 -8.97 -9.29 -0.97
C ALA A 13 -9.04 -8.46 0.33
N ASN A 14 -8.55 -7.23 0.30
CA ASN A 14 -8.60 -6.32 1.45
C ASN A 14 -10.04 -5.86 1.76
N VAL A 15 -10.87 -5.61 0.74
CA VAL A 15 -12.30 -5.31 0.92
C VAL A 15 -13.04 -6.52 1.49
N LEU A 16 -12.77 -7.72 0.98
CA LEU A 16 -13.42 -8.96 1.45
C LEU A 16 -13.00 -9.39 2.86
N THR A 17 -11.86 -8.90 3.34
CA THR A 17 -11.38 -9.17 4.70
C THR A 17 -11.72 -8.01 5.63
N THR A 18 -11.13 -6.84 5.41
CA THR A 18 -11.30 -5.68 6.30
C THR A 18 -12.65 -4.98 6.15
N GLY A 19 -13.23 -5.00 4.96
CA GLY A 19 -14.56 -4.44 4.70
C GLY A 19 -15.68 -5.10 5.50
N THR A 20 -15.51 -6.38 5.89
CA THR A 20 -16.51 -7.11 6.70
C THR A 20 -16.75 -6.47 8.06
N PHE A 21 -15.78 -5.72 8.60
CA PHE A 21 -15.92 -4.98 9.85
C PHE A 21 -15.94 -3.46 9.65
N THR A 22 -15.17 -2.89 8.71
CA THR A 22 -15.13 -1.42 8.52
C THR A 22 -16.41 -0.87 7.92
N ILE A 23 -17.01 -1.55 6.93
CA ILE A 23 -18.23 -1.08 6.24
C ILE A 23 -19.42 -1.04 7.21
N PRO A 24 -19.72 -2.09 8.00
CA PRO A 24 -20.78 -2.02 9.01
C PRO A 24 -20.53 -0.93 10.07
N LEU A 25 -19.28 -0.69 10.47
CA LEU A 25 -18.94 0.38 11.42
C LEU A 25 -19.21 1.77 10.83
N MET A 26 -18.83 2.02 9.57
CA MET A 26 -19.15 3.27 8.87
C MET A 26 -20.67 3.48 8.76
N LYS A 27 -21.41 2.43 8.41
CA LYS A 27 -22.89 2.48 8.38
C LYS A 27 -23.48 2.81 9.76
N LYS A 28 -22.98 2.18 10.83
CA LYS A 28 -23.40 2.49 12.22
C LYS A 28 -23.08 3.93 12.63
N ALA A 29 -22.02 4.53 12.08
CA ALA A 29 -21.69 5.94 12.27
C ALA A 29 -22.58 6.90 11.46
N GLY A 30 -23.43 6.37 10.56
CA GLY A 30 -24.41 7.15 9.79
C GLY A 30 -24.08 7.32 8.31
N TYR A 31 -23.01 6.69 7.80
CA TYR A 31 -22.72 6.73 6.37
C TYR A 31 -23.78 5.96 5.56
N PRO A 32 -24.25 6.51 4.42
CA PRO A 32 -25.06 5.77 3.47
C PRO A 32 -24.32 4.51 2.98
N PRO A 33 -25.04 3.41 2.66
CA PRO A 33 -24.44 2.20 2.14
C PRO A 33 -23.50 2.43 0.95
N GLU A 34 -23.89 3.30 0.01
CA GLU A 34 -23.12 3.60 -1.20
C GLU A 34 -21.84 4.40 -0.93
N VAL A 35 -21.77 5.12 0.19
CA VAL A 35 -20.56 5.84 0.60
C VAL A 35 -19.65 4.90 1.39
N ALA A 36 -20.21 4.17 2.36
CA ALA A 36 -19.44 3.19 3.14
C ALA A 36 -18.82 2.10 2.23
N GLY A 37 -19.59 1.60 1.27
CA GLY A 37 -19.14 0.62 0.27
C GLY A 37 -18.14 1.17 -0.74
N ALA A 38 -17.95 2.49 -0.83
CA ALA A 38 -16.98 3.14 -1.72
C ALA A 38 -15.68 3.52 -1.00
N VAL A 39 -15.78 4.00 0.25
CA VAL A 39 -14.65 4.40 1.08
C VAL A 39 -13.65 3.25 1.28
N GLU A 40 -14.18 2.06 1.58
CA GLU A 40 -13.34 0.89 1.84
C GLU A 40 -12.51 0.47 0.60
N PRO A 41 -13.11 0.22 -0.59
CA PRO A 41 -12.37 -0.05 -1.82
C PRO A 41 -11.31 0.98 -2.16
N VAL A 42 -11.63 2.28 -2.04
CA VAL A 42 -10.68 3.35 -2.35
C VAL A 42 -9.48 3.32 -1.41
N ALA A 43 -9.72 3.16 -0.11
CA ALA A 43 -8.64 3.02 0.86
C ALA A 43 -7.82 1.73 0.64
N SER A 44 -8.45 0.65 0.20
CA SER A 44 -7.78 -0.62 -0.12
C SER A 44 -6.92 -0.52 -1.39
N THR A 45 -7.42 0.14 -2.44
CA THR A 45 -6.73 0.41 -3.70
C THR A 45 -5.49 1.25 -3.48
N GLY A 46 -5.55 2.28 -2.65
CA GLY A 46 -4.38 3.05 -2.22
C GLY A 46 -3.29 2.22 -1.54
N GLY A 47 -3.66 1.09 -0.93
CA GLY A 47 -2.71 0.16 -0.31
C GLY A 47 -1.71 -0.44 -1.30
N GLN A 48 -2.15 -0.64 -2.55
CA GLN A 48 -1.28 -1.12 -3.63
C GLN A 48 -0.30 -0.05 -4.11
N LEU A 49 -0.57 1.24 -3.85
CA LEU A 49 0.33 2.34 -4.22
C LEU A 49 1.34 2.68 -3.12
N MET A 50 1.03 2.32 -1.88
CA MET A 50 1.77 2.76 -0.70
C MET A 50 2.85 1.75 -0.28
N PRO A 51 4.10 2.20 -0.09
CA PRO A 51 5.15 1.43 0.57
C PRO A 51 4.69 0.82 1.91
N PRO A 52 5.21 -0.34 2.32
CA PRO A 52 6.46 -0.93 1.83
C PRO A 52 6.31 -2.02 0.76
N ILE A 53 5.13 -2.61 0.51
CA ILE A 53 4.99 -3.77 -0.42
C ILE A 53 4.37 -3.39 -1.78
N MET A 54 3.45 -2.42 -1.83
CA MET A 54 2.90 -1.88 -3.09
C MET A 54 2.35 -2.94 -4.09
N GLY A 55 1.92 -4.11 -3.61
CA GLY A 55 1.40 -5.18 -4.47
C GLY A 55 2.44 -5.90 -5.35
N ALA A 56 2.05 -7.04 -5.92
CA ALA A 56 2.95 -7.91 -6.69
C ALA A 56 3.50 -7.25 -7.97
N ALA A 57 2.71 -6.37 -8.60
CA ALA A 57 3.14 -5.62 -9.78
C ALA A 57 4.32 -4.68 -9.51
N ALA A 58 4.49 -4.16 -8.30
CA ALA A 58 5.67 -3.35 -7.97
C ALA A 58 6.97 -4.15 -8.02
N PHE A 59 6.95 -5.45 -7.68
CA PHE A 59 8.13 -6.31 -7.83
C PHE A 59 8.50 -6.53 -9.30
N ILE A 60 7.49 -6.77 -10.14
CA ILE A 60 7.68 -6.92 -11.58
C ILE A 60 8.17 -5.61 -12.19
N MET A 61 7.68 -4.47 -11.70
CA MET A 61 8.17 -3.16 -12.12
C MET A 61 9.65 -2.96 -11.79
N ALA A 62 10.09 -3.34 -10.59
CA ALA A 62 11.50 -3.29 -10.22
C ALA A 62 12.36 -4.16 -11.17
N GLU A 63 11.88 -5.35 -11.52
CA GLU A 63 12.53 -6.26 -12.47
C GLU A 63 12.59 -5.68 -13.90
N PHE A 64 11.46 -5.20 -14.43
CA PHE A 64 11.37 -4.63 -15.77
C PHE A 64 12.23 -3.38 -15.93
N LEU A 65 12.29 -2.52 -14.91
CA LEU A 65 13.09 -1.31 -14.92
C LEU A 65 14.57 -1.58 -14.61
N GLY A 66 14.93 -2.76 -14.10
CA GLY A 66 16.28 -3.03 -13.59
C GLY A 66 16.68 -2.19 -12.38
N ILE A 67 15.69 -1.67 -11.63
CA ILE A 67 15.90 -0.82 -10.45
C ILE A 67 15.65 -1.67 -9.20
N PRO A 68 16.56 -1.70 -8.20
CA PRO A 68 16.33 -2.38 -6.94
C PRO A 68 15.01 -1.95 -6.27
N TYR A 69 14.25 -2.91 -5.77
CA TYR A 69 12.93 -2.66 -5.20
C TYR A 69 12.93 -1.60 -4.08
N ASN A 70 13.97 -1.56 -3.25
CA ASN A 70 14.10 -0.58 -2.18
C ASN A 70 14.19 0.88 -2.70
N LYS A 71 14.68 1.08 -3.92
CA LYS A 71 14.66 2.39 -4.59
C LYS A 71 13.29 2.68 -5.19
N LEU A 72 12.66 1.66 -5.76
CA LEU A 72 11.31 1.80 -6.30
C LEU A 72 10.29 2.24 -5.24
N ILE A 73 10.34 1.66 -4.03
CA ILE A 73 9.44 2.07 -2.94
C ILE A 73 9.70 3.49 -2.45
N ILE A 74 10.95 3.98 -2.52
CA ILE A 74 11.28 5.38 -2.20
C ILE A 74 10.63 6.32 -3.22
N ALA A 75 10.65 5.94 -4.51
CA ALA A 75 10.00 6.72 -5.57
C ALA A 75 8.50 6.91 -5.31
N ALA A 76 7.84 5.91 -4.71
CA ALA A 76 6.40 5.92 -4.50
C ALA A 76 5.92 6.65 -3.23
N VAL A 77 6.83 7.08 -2.33
CA VAL A 77 6.44 7.68 -1.05
C VAL A 77 5.58 8.93 -1.23
N LEU A 78 6.05 9.93 -1.98
CA LEU A 78 5.27 11.17 -2.19
C LEU A 78 3.97 10.91 -2.96
N PRO A 79 3.99 10.17 -4.10
CA PRO A 79 2.76 9.80 -4.79
C PRO A 79 1.71 9.12 -3.89
N ALA A 80 2.15 8.21 -3.02
CA ALA A 80 1.26 7.51 -2.09
C ALA A 80 0.69 8.44 -1.00
N LEU A 81 1.51 9.36 -0.46
CA LEU A 81 1.06 10.36 0.49
C LEU A 81 0.03 11.31 -0.13
N VAL A 82 0.23 11.73 -1.37
CA VAL A 82 -0.75 12.53 -2.12
C VAL A 82 -2.06 11.75 -2.30
N TYR A 83 -1.99 10.47 -2.70
CA TYR A 83 -3.18 9.64 -2.87
C TYR A 83 -4.01 9.59 -1.58
N TYR A 84 -3.40 9.20 -0.46
CA TYR A 84 -4.12 9.09 0.82
C TYR A 84 -4.57 10.43 1.38
N SER A 85 -3.81 11.50 1.15
CA SER A 85 -4.24 12.85 1.52
C SER A 85 -5.47 13.25 0.72
N GLY A 86 -5.49 12.99 -0.58
CA GLY A 86 -6.66 13.20 -1.43
C GLY A 86 -7.87 12.41 -0.93
N VAL A 87 -7.72 11.10 -0.74
CA VAL A 87 -8.77 10.23 -0.19
C VAL A 87 -9.30 10.77 1.15
N TYR A 88 -8.41 11.15 2.06
CA TYR A 88 -8.77 11.74 3.35
C TYR A 88 -9.58 13.04 3.18
N LEU A 89 -9.11 13.97 2.33
CA LEU A 89 -9.79 15.24 2.08
C LEU A 89 -11.20 15.05 1.53
N PHE A 90 -11.36 14.13 0.57
CA PHE A 90 -12.68 13.79 0.01
C PHE A 90 -13.62 13.21 1.06
N ILE A 91 -13.14 12.25 1.86
CA ILE A 91 -13.95 11.58 2.88
C ILE A 91 -14.30 12.56 4.00
N ASP A 92 -13.37 13.39 4.47
CA ASP A 92 -13.61 14.40 5.51
C ASP A 92 -14.68 15.42 5.08
N LEU A 93 -14.59 15.93 3.84
CA LEU A 93 -15.61 16.82 3.29
C LEU A 93 -16.96 16.12 3.13
N GLU A 94 -16.98 14.86 2.68
CA GLU A 94 -18.21 14.07 2.56
C GLU A 94 -18.86 13.82 3.94
N THR A 95 -18.05 13.49 4.95
CA THR A 95 -18.47 13.29 6.35
C THR A 95 -19.19 14.52 6.86
N LYS A 96 -18.56 15.69 6.67
CA LYS A 96 -19.11 16.96 7.13
C LYS A 96 -20.33 17.39 6.32
N ARG A 97 -20.39 17.08 5.02
CA ARG A 97 -21.59 17.27 4.18
C ARG A 97 -22.78 16.47 4.69
N LEU A 98 -22.55 15.25 5.14
CA LEU A 98 -23.56 14.39 5.75
C LEU A 98 -23.92 14.79 7.19
N GLY A 99 -23.22 15.78 7.77
CA GLY A 99 -23.44 16.23 9.15
C GLY A 99 -23.06 15.19 10.21
N LEU A 100 -22.25 14.19 9.84
CA LEU A 100 -21.85 13.12 10.75
C LEU A 100 -20.88 13.67 11.80
N LYS A 101 -21.13 13.32 13.06
CA LYS A 101 -20.29 13.70 14.21
C LYS A 101 -19.51 12.50 14.71
N GLY A 102 -18.34 12.75 15.30
CA GLY A 102 -17.55 11.72 15.95
C GLY A 102 -18.33 11.04 17.09
N MET A 103 -18.05 9.76 17.33
CA MET A 103 -18.65 9.04 18.46
C MET A 103 -18.09 9.57 19.79
N PRO A 104 -18.87 9.56 20.89
CA PRO A 104 -18.39 9.97 22.22
C PRO A 104 -17.14 9.20 22.64
N ARG A 105 -16.14 9.90 23.18
CA ARG A 105 -14.84 9.32 23.56
C ARG A 105 -14.98 8.21 24.60
N GLU A 106 -16.01 8.26 25.43
CA GLU A 106 -16.34 7.26 26.45
C GLU A 106 -16.64 5.86 25.89
N LYS A 107 -17.01 5.75 24.61
CA LYS A 107 -17.28 4.45 23.97
C LYS A 107 -16.02 3.71 23.52
N PHE A 108 -14.85 4.36 23.59
CA PHE A 108 -13.59 3.78 23.15
C PHE A 108 -12.72 3.37 24.33
N PRO A 109 -11.99 2.24 24.22
CA PRO A 109 -10.92 1.92 25.15
C PRO A 109 -9.92 3.10 25.28
N PRO A 110 -9.29 3.29 26.45
CA PRO A 110 -8.32 4.37 26.63
C PRO A 110 -7.14 4.20 25.67
N LEU A 111 -6.56 5.31 25.21
CA LEU A 111 -5.45 5.31 24.24
C LEU A 111 -4.26 4.43 24.69
N ASN A 112 -4.02 4.35 25.99
CA ASN A 112 -2.99 3.49 26.60
C ASN A 112 -3.17 1.99 26.23
N TYR A 113 -4.41 1.51 26.10
CA TYR A 113 -4.67 0.14 25.65
C TYR A 113 -4.12 -0.10 24.24
N PHE A 114 -4.38 0.82 23.30
CA PHE A 114 -3.89 0.72 21.93
C PHE A 114 -2.36 0.85 21.85
N ILE A 115 -1.76 1.75 22.64
CA ILE A 115 -0.30 1.89 22.72
C ILE A 115 0.34 0.58 23.20
N ARG A 116 -0.25 -0.09 24.20
CA ARG A 116 0.24 -1.38 24.70
C ARG A 116 0.13 -2.50 23.65
N LYS A 117 -0.87 -2.47 22.78
CA LYS A 117 -1.06 -3.46 21.69
C LYS A 117 -0.35 -3.09 20.39
N LEU A 118 0.47 -2.01 20.36
CA LEU A 118 1.16 -1.56 19.15
C LEU A 118 2.14 -2.61 18.59
N TYR A 119 2.62 -3.53 19.42
CA TYR A 119 3.47 -4.65 19.00
C TYR A 119 2.80 -5.56 17.97
N ILE A 120 1.47 -5.53 17.82
CA ILE A 120 0.76 -6.27 16.76
C ILE A 120 1.18 -5.79 15.36
N LEU A 121 1.68 -4.55 15.24
CA LEU A 121 2.18 -3.99 13.99
C LEU A 121 3.66 -4.33 13.72
N LEU A 122 4.33 -5.08 14.62
CA LEU A 122 5.74 -5.47 14.45
C LEU A 122 6.04 -6.16 13.11
N PRO A 123 5.20 -7.05 12.54
CA PRO A 123 5.43 -7.63 11.21
C PRO A 123 5.58 -6.57 10.12
N ILE A 124 4.76 -5.51 10.17
CA ILE A 124 4.83 -4.39 9.21
C ILE A 124 6.16 -3.65 9.37
N ALA A 125 6.65 -3.46 10.60
CA ALA A 125 7.96 -2.86 10.83
C ALA A 125 9.09 -3.76 10.26
N VAL A 126 9.02 -5.07 10.50
CA VAL A 126 10.00 -6.06 10.03
C VAL A 126 10.10 -6.07 8.51
N ILE A 127 8.96 -6.17 7.80
CA ILE A 127 8.97 -6.17 6.34
C ILE A 127 9.46 -4.84 5.77
N THR A 128 9.08 -3.71 6.38
CA THR A 128 9.52 -2.38 5.96
C THR A 128 11.03 -2.25 6.09
N VAL A 129 11.59 -2.58 7.26
CA VAL A 129 13.03 -2.47 7.52
C VAL A 129 13.82 -3.42 6.61
N ALA A 130 13.35 -4.66 6.43
CA ALA A 130 14.00 -5.61 5.54
C ALA A 130 14.03 -5.11 4.08
N LEU A 131 12.91 -4.59 3.58
CA LEU A 131 12.82 -4.05 2.22
C LEU A 131 13.69 -2.80 2.03
N VAL A 132 13.69 -1.86 2.99
CA VAL A 132 14.55 -0.67 2.92
C VAL A 132 16.03 -1.04 2.94
N TRP A 133 16.42 -2.05 3.70
CA TRP A 133 17.78 -2.62 3.70
C TRP A 133 18.15 -3.44 2.45
N GLY A 134 17.25 -3.52 1.46
CA GLY A 134 17.52 -4.20 0.20
C GLY A 134 17.46 -5.73 0.30
N ILE A 135 16.85 -6.27 1.35
CA ILE A 135 16.63 -7.71 1.46
C ILE A 135 15.58 -8.13 0.41
N PRO A 136 15.81 -9.23 -0.33
CA PRO A 136 14.89 -9.69 -1.36
C PRO A 136 13.46 -9.80 -0.84
N PRO A 137 12.45 -9.32 -1.60
CA PRO A 137 11.11 -9.17 -1.07
C PRO A 137 10.44 -10.44 -0.55
N HIS A 138 10.71 -11.59 -1.20
CA HIS A 138 10.18 -12.87 -0.74
C HIS A 138 10.73 -13.25 0.65
N ILE A 139 11.99 -12.92 0.96
CA ILE A 139 12.60 -13.13 2.29
C ILE A 139 11.97 -12.19 3.33
N SER A 140 11.78 -10.93 2.96
CA SER A 140 11.13 -9.92 3.81
C SER A 140 9.68 -10.31 4.15
N ALA A 141 8.93 -10.83 3.17
CA ALA A 141 7.56 -11.31 3.37
C ALA A 141 7.50 -12.53 4.30
N ILE A 142 8.35 -13.53 4.07
CA ILE A 142 8.36 -14.77 4.87
C ILE A 142 8.80 -14.49 6.32
N SER A 143 9.85 -13.68 6.53
CA SER A 143 10.27 -13.31 7.89
C SER A 143 9.19 -12.53 8.65
N SER A 144 8.53 -11.58 7.99
CA SER A 144 7.38 -10.87 8.55
C SER A 144 6.23 -11.81 8.92
N LEU A 145 5.94 -12.82 8.09
CA LEU A 145 4.95 -13.85 8.42
C LEU A 145 5.32 -14.63 9.69
N GLY A 146 6.59 -15.02 9.86
CA GLY A 146 7.06 -15.68 11.09
C GLY A 146 6.82 -14.82 12.33
N ILE A 147 7.17 -13.54 12.26
CA ILE A 147 6.92 -12.59 13.35
C ILE A 147 5.41 -12.37 13.57
N ALA A 148 4.60 -12.33 12.52
CA ALA A 148 3.15 -12.20 12.62
C ALA A 148 2.53 -13.39 13.37
N ILE A 149 2.98 -14.61 13.06
CA ILE A 149 2.57 -15.82 13.78
C ILE A 149 2.97 -15.71 15.25
N TRP A 150 4.22 -15.35 15.55
CA TRP A 150 4.69 -15.25 16.93
C TRP A 150 3.89 -14.23 17.75
N VAL A 151 3.68 -13.04 17.17
CA VAL A 151 2.89 -11.96 17.76
C VAL A 151 1.41 -12.35 17.92
N ALA A 152 0.84 -13.10 16.97
CA ALA A 152 -0.54 -13.58 17.03
C ALA A 152 -0.77 -14.57 18.19
N TRP A 153 0.22 -15.40 18.52
CA TRP A 153 0.17 -16.26 19.70
C TRP A 153 0.22 -15.46 21.01
N ILE A 154 1.05 -14.41 21.06
CA ILE A 154 1.20 -13.55 22.26
C ILE A 154 -0.04 -12.70 22.50
N SER A 155 -0.74 -12.28 21.45
CA SER A 155 -1.91 -11.42 21.56
C SER A 155 -3.17 -12.12 22.07
N LYS A 156 -3.17 -13.46 22.20
CA LYS A 156 -4.29 -14.22 22.77
C LYS A 156 -4.41 -13.95 24.27
N ASP A 157 -5.38 -13.14 24.67
CA ASP A 157 -5.57 -12.72 26.06
C ASP A 157 -5.92 -13.88 27.01
N ASN A 158 -6.60 -14.91 26.52
CA ASN A 158 -7.00 -16.08 27.32
C ASN A 158 -5.84 -17.02 27.68
N ILE A 159 -4.72 -16.96 26.95
CA ILE A 159 -3.52 -17.73 27.32
C ILE A 159 -2.77 -16.93 28.37
N LYS A 160 -2.66 -17.49 29.58
CA LYS A 160 -2.12 -16.82 30.76
C LYS A 160 -0.67 -16.35 30.57
N GLY A 161 -0.24 -15.39 31.38
CA GLY A 161 1.12 -14.88 31.42
C GLY A 161 1.23 -13.39 31.13
N HIS A 162 2.29 -12.77 31.65
CA HIS A 162 2.49 -11.34 31.58
C HIS A 162 2.91 -10.90 30.17
N GLU A 163 1.94 -10.37 29.42
CA GLU A 163 2.08 -9.97 28.01
C GLU A 163 3.33 -9.10 27.75
N GLY A 164 3.63 -8.15 28.63
CA GLY A 164 4.79 -7.26 28.46
C GLY A 164 6.15 -7.98 28.39
N ILE A 165 6.31 -9.11 29.08
CA ILE A 165 7.56 -9.88 29.07
C ILE A 165 7.72 -10.57 27.71
N TYR A 166 6.65 -11.18 27.21
CA TYR A 166 6.66 -11.80 25.88
C TYR A 166 6.88 -10.78 24.77
N VAL A 167 6.21 -9.62 24.85
CA VAL A 167 6.41 -8.52 23.89
C VAL A 167 7.86 -8.04 23.89
N ALA A 168 8.47 -7.84 25.06
CA ALA A 168 9.87 -7.48 25.17
C ALA A 168 10.79 -8.55 24.55
N SER A 169 10.51 -9.83 24.80
CA SER A 169 11.29 -10.94 24.24
C SER A 169 11.20 -10.97 22.70
N VAL A 170 10.02 -10.83 22.12
CA VAL A 170 9.84 -10.79 20.66
C VAL A 170 10.57 -9.62 20.04
N ILE A 171 10.42 -8.41 20.59
CA ILE A 171 11.06 -7.22 20.05
C ILE A 171 12.59 -7.39 20.10
N MET A 172 13.13 -7.83 21.24
CA MET A 172 14.55 -8.07 21.41
C MET A 172 15.08 -9.11 20.41
N THR A 173 14.45 -10.28 20.34
CA THR A 173 14.85 -11.34 19.41
C THR A 173 14.73 -10.90 17.95
N THR A 174 13.68 -10.16 17.60
CA THR A 174 13.48 -9.62 16.25
C THR A 174 14.62 -8.66 15.88
N ILE A 175 15.01 -7.74 16.78
CA ILE A 175 16.14 -6.83 16.54
C ILE A 175 17.44 -7.62 16.38
N LEU A 176 17.70 -8.58 17.28
CA LEU A 176 18.90 -9.41 17.26
C LEU A 176 18.98 -10.29 16.00
N MET A 177 17.83 -10.70 15.44
CA MET A 177 17.77 -11.47 14.20
C MET A 177 18.43 -10.73 13.02
N PHE A 178 18.26 -9.40 12.94
CA PHE A 178 18.79 -8.57 11.86
C PHE A 178 20.29 -8.26 11.94
N THR A 179 20.96 -8.64 13.05
CA THR A 179 22.39 -8.39 13.23
C THR A 179 23.27 -9.09 12.20
N GLY A 180 24.44 -8.51 11.90
CA GLY A 180 25.43 -9.12 11.00
C GLY A 180 26.10 -10.36 11.60
N ARG A 181 26.88 -11.07 10.77
CA ARG A 181 27.62 -12.29 11.18
C ARG A 181 28.73 -11.99 12.18
N GLU A 182 29.28 -10.78 12.17
CA GLU A 182 30.39 -10.34 13.02
C GLU A 182 30.06 -10.42 14.51
N ILE A 183 28.81 -10.16 14.87
CA ILE A 183 28.31 -10.21 16.26
C ILE A 183 27.46 -11.45 16.53
N ALA A 184 27.56 -12.50 15.70
CA ALA A 184 26.74 -13.69 15.85
C ALA A 184 26.97 -14.43 17.18
N SER A 185 28.22 -14.55 17.64
CA SER A 185 28.57 -15.20 18.90
C SER A 185 27.97 -14.50 20.13
N PRO A 186 28.17 -13.18 20.35
CA PRO A 186 27.54 -12.49 21.48
C PRO A 186 26.01 -12.49 21.38
N VAL A 187 25.44 -12.34 20.17
CA VAL A 187 23.98 -12.41 19.96
C VAL A 187 23.42 -13.78 20.36
N THR A 188 24.11 -14.87 20.01
CA THR A 188 23.72 -16.23 20.39
C THR A 188 23.65 -16.39 21.90
N ILE A 189 24.67 -15.90 22.62
CA ILE A 189 24.72 -15.97 24.09
C ILE A 189 23.56 -15.18 24.69
N ILE A 190 23.29 -13.96 24.20
CA ILE A 190 22.17 -13.13 24.67
C ILE A 190 20.84 -13.86 24.47
N LEU A 191 20.63 -14.50 23.31
CA LEU A 191 19.39 -15.22 23.02
C LEU A 191 19.23 -16.48 23.90
N ILE A 192 20.31 -17.21 24.17
CA ILE A 192 20.28 -18.36 25.09
C ILE A 192 19.97 -17.90 26.51
N LEU A 193 20.59 -16.81 26.99
CA LEU A 193 20.29 -16.24 28.30
C LEU A 193 18.85 -15.73 28.39
N LEU A 194 18.32 -15.15 27.31
CA LEU A 194 16.92 -14.76 27.22
C LEU A 194 16.00 -15.98 27.34
N ALA A 195 16.27 -17.07 26.60
CA ALA A 195 15.49 -18.30 26.70
C ALA A 195 15.54 -18.91 28.10
N LEU A 196 16.72 -18.99 28.71
CA LEU A 196 16.91 -19.49 30.08
C LEU A 196 16.18 -18.62 31.09
N SER A 197 16.24 -17.29 30.96
CA SER A 197 15.54 -16.39 31.88
C SER A 197 14.02 -16.54 31.81
N LEU A 198 13.44 -16.76 30.62
CA LEU A 198 12.01 -17.07 30.47
C LEU A 198 11.62 -18.39 31.15
N ILE A 199 12.47 -19.44 31.04
CA ILE A 199 12.25 -20.73 31.71
C ILE A 199 12.35 -20.58 33.24
N VAL A 200 13.37 -19.86 33.73
CA VAL A 200 13.55 -19.63 35.17
C VAL A 200 12.38 -18.84 35.74
N LEU A 201 11.93 -17.81 35.03
CA LEU A 201 10.77 -17.01 35.44
C LEU A 201 9.47 -17.81 35.45
N SER A 202 9.30 -18.80 34.56
CA SER A 202 8.12 -19.67 34.57
C SER A 202 8.10 -20.68 35.72
N PHE A 203 9.24 -20.98 36.33
CA PHE A 203 9.30 -21.73 37.60
C PHE A 203 9.20 -20.83 38.84
N SER A 204 9.81 -19.65 38.79
CA SER A 204 10.06 -18.82 39.98
C SER A 204 8.98 -17.78 40.27
N THR A 205 8.21 -17.37 39.26
CA THR A 205 7.23 -16.27 39.39
C THR A 205 5.87 -16.69 38.85
N ARG A 206 4.78 -16.24 39.48
CA ARG A 206 3.40 -16.36 38.94
C ARG A 206 3.16 -15.52 37.67
N LEU A 207 4.21 -14.92 37.10
CA LEU A 207 4.13 -14.03 35.95
C LEU A 207 4.14 -14.78 34.62
N LEU A 208 4.77 -15.95 34.55
CA LEU A 208 4.81 -16.81 33.37
C LEU A 208 4.38 -18.23 33.75
N GLU A 209 3.61 -18.88 32.90
CA GLU A 209 3.20 -20.28 33.09
C GLU A 209 3.75 -21.13 31.93
N PHE A 210 3.90 -22.43 32.18
CA PHE A 210 4.23 -23.40 31.14
C PHE A 210 3.04 -23.61 30.21
N ASN A 211 2.96 -22.78 29.19
CA ASN A 211 1.87 -22.74 28.23
C ASN A 211 2.36 -22.45 26.82
N GLU A 212 1.42 -22.33 25.88
CA GLU A 212 1.66 -22.16 24.47
C GLU A 212 2.46 -20.88 24.14
N LYS A 213 2.25 -19.77 24.88
CA LYS A 213 3.01 -18.52 24.72
C LYS A 213 4.48 -18.72 25.06
N LEU A 214 4.77 -19.48 26.12
CA LEU A 214 6.15 -19.83 26.47
C LEU A 214 6.77 -20.73 25.41
N TYR A 215 6.07 -21.80 25.00
CA TYR A 215 6.59 -22.76 24.04
C TYR A 215 6.91 -22.13 22.69
N ILE A 216 5.99 -21.34 22.12
CA ILE A 216 6.22 -20.68 20.83
C ILE A 216 7.40 -19.71 20.92
N SER A 217 7.51 -18.95 22.03
CA SER A 217 8.59 -17.98 22.22
C SER A 217 9.95 -18.65 22.36
N LEU A 218 10.03 -19.75 23.10
CA LEU A 218 11.26 -20.52 23.22
C LEU A 218 11.68 -21.13 21.88
N LEU A 219 10.73 -21.66 21.08
CA LEU A 219 11.04 -22.21 19.76
C LEU A 219 11.66 -21.15 18.83
N PHE A 220 11.07 -19.95 18.76
CA PHE A 220 11.64 -18.86 17.96
C PHE A 220 13.01 -18.41 18.47
N ILE A 221 13.15 -18.15 19.79
CA ILE A 221 14.40 -17.66 20.38
C ILE A 221 15.53 -18.67 20.17
N LEU A 222 15.29 -19.94 20.49
CA LEU A 222 16.30 -21.00 20.37
C LEU A 222 16.64 -21.29 18.91
N PHE A 223 15.67 -21.22 18.01
CA PHE A 223 15.93 -21.39 16.58
C PHE A 223 16.79 -20.26 16.03
N ILE A 224 16.51 -19.00 16.39
CA ILE A 224 17.33 -17.86 15.97
C ILE A 224 18.73 -17.92 16.60
N ALA A 225 18.84 -18.35 17.86
CA ALA A 225 20.13 -18.59 18.51
C ALA A 225 20.94 -19.67 17.77
N LEU A 226 20.30 -20.78 17.42
CA LEU A 226 20.93 -21.89 16.69
C LEU A 226 21.43 -21.43 15.31
N THR A 227 20.60 -20.71 14.55
CA THR A 227 20.98 -20.24 13.21
C THR A 227 22.10 -19.19 13.26
N LYS A 228 22.14 -18.34 14.30
CA LYS A 228 23.27 -17.44 14.57
C LYS A 228 24.54 -18.20 14.94
N TYR A 229 24.44 -19.22 15.80
CA TYR A 229 25.55 -20.08 16.18
C TYR A 229 26.16 -20.81 14.97
N LEU A 230 25.31 -21.32 14.08
CA LEU A 230 25.72 -21.93 12.81
C LEU A 230 26.33 -20.92 11.82
N GLY A 231 26.37 -19.64 12.16
CA GLY A 231 26.96 -18.59 11.35
C GLY A 231 26.22 -18.33 10.05
N MET A 232 24.90 -18.54 10.02
CA MET A 232 24.08 -18.30 8.83
C MET A 232 24.02 -16.80 8.47
N ARG A 233 23.88 -16.47 7.19
CA ARG A 233 23.69 -15.09 6.75
C ARG A 233 22.34 -14.55 7.21
N LYS A 234 22.22 -13.24 7.41
CA LYS A 234 20.98 -12.59 7.89
C LYS A 234 19.77 -12.94 7.02
N GLU A 235 19.94 -13.00 5.70
CA GLU A 235 18.89 -13.33 4.74
C GLU A 235 18.39 -14.77 4.93
N GLN A 236 19.30 -15.70 5.24
CA GLN A 236 18.95 -17.09 5.49
C GLN A 236 18.23 -17.25 6.83
N ILE A 237 18.67 -16.54 7.87
CA ILE A 237 18.02 -16.52 9.19
C ILE A 237 16.59 -15.99 9.05
N LEU A 238 16.41 -14.87 8.36
CA LEU A 238 15.10 -14.26 8.11
C LEU A 238 14.17 -15.23 7.36
N LEU A 239 14.63 -15.79 6.24
CA LEU A 239 13.85 -16.76 5.48
C LEU A 239 13.44 -17.96 6.33
N MET A 240 14.40 -18.59 7.02
CA MET A 240 14.13 -19.77 7.83
C MET A 240 13.24 -19.49 9.04
N SER A 241 13.38 -18.32 9.69
CA SER A 241 12.54 -17.96 10.83
C SER A 241 11.05 -17.89 10.44
N GLY A 242 10.75 -17.43 9.23
CA GLY A 242 9.40 -17.40 8.69
C GLY A 242 8.84 -18.79 8.40
N VAL A 243 9.59 -19.61 7.68
CA VAL A 243 9.21 -21.00 7.36
C VAL A 243 9.02 -21.81 8.64
N MET A 244 9.98 -21.74 9.56
CA MET A 244 9.90 -22.43 10.83
C MET A 244 8.80 -21.88 11.73
N GLY A 245 8.44 -20.60 11.61
CA GLY A 245 7.30 -20.03 12.33
C GLY A 245 5.98 -20.73 12.03
N ILE A 246 5.75 -21.10 10.76
CA ILE A 246 4.59 -21.91 10.36
C ILE A 246 4.65 -23.28 11.04
N VAL A 247 5.81 -23.94 10.98
CA VAL A 247 6.03 -25.26 11.60
C VAL A 247 5.83 -25.20 13.11
N PHE A 248 6.38 -24.20 13.79
CA PHE A 248 6.24 -23.99 15.23
C PHE A 248 4.79 -23.75 15.62
N SER A 249 4.05 -22.94 14.87
CA SER A 249 2.62 -22.72 15.11
C SER A 249 1.80 -24.01 15.01
N LEU A 250 2.09 -24.84 13.99
CA LEU A 250 1.43 -26.13 13.82
C LEU A 250 1.78 -27.10 14.96
N ILE A 251 3.05 -27.19 15.36
CA ILE A 251 3.50 -28.07 16.46
C ILE A 251 2.86 -27.63 17.77
N VAL A 252 2.96 -26.35 18.14
CA VAL A 252 2.43 -25.83 19.40
C VAL A 252 0.91 -25.95 19.43
N GLY A 253 0.23 -25.61 18.32
CA GLY A 253 -1.21 -25.73 18.20
C GLY A 253 -1.73 -27.18 18.25
N TYR A 254 -0.99 -28.13 17.67
CA TYR A 254 -1.35 -29.55 17.73
C TYR A 254 -1.20 -30.14 19.14
N ILE A 255 -0.15 -29.74 19.87
CA ILE A 255 0.08 -30.20 21.25
C ILE A 255 -0.81 -29.45 22.26
N SER A 256 -1.33 -28.29 21.87
CA SER A 256 -2.13 -27.43 22.75
C SER A 256 -3.42 -28.09 23.21
N LYS A 257 -3.66 -27.99 24.51
CA LYS A 257 -4.91 -28.41 25.15
C LYS A 257 -5.94 -27.27 25.22
N SER A 258 -5.52 -26.03 25.01
CA SER A 258 -6.41 -24.87 25.06
C SER A 258 -7.24 -24.75 23.79
N GLU A 259 -8.45 -24.21 23.93
CA GLU A 259 -9.33 -23.96 22.78
C GLU A 259 -8.69 -22.95 21.82
N ASP A 260 -8.02 -21.92 22.36
CA ASP A 260 -7.33 -20.92 21.54
C ASP A 260 -6.12 -21.47 20.80
N GLY A 261 -5.36 -22.41 21.37
CA GLY A 261 -4.26 -23.05 20.66
C GLY A 261 -4.74 -23.96 19.54
N LYS A 262 -5.86 -24.68 19.73
CA LYS A 262 -6.51 -25.44 18.65
C LYS A 262 -7.04 -24.52 17.54
N LYS A 263 -7.63 -23.37 17.89
CA LYS A 263 -8.03 -22.35 16.91
C LYS A 263 -6.84 -21.78 16.15
N MET A 264 -5.69 -21.59 16.79
CA MET A 264 -4.46 -21.16 16.11
C MET A 264 -3.92 -22.22 15.15
N TYR A 265 -4.00 -23.50 15.52
CA TYR A 265 -3.67 -24.61 14.62
C TYR A 265 -4.54 -24.58 13.36
N SER A 266 -5.87 -24.57 13.53
CA SER A 266 -6.80 -24.58 12.39
C SER A 266 -6.61 -23.33 11.53
N ALA A 267 -6.47 -22.15 12.14
CA ALA A 267 -6.23 -20.91 11.41
C ALA A 267 -4.91 -20.95 10.61
N THR A 268 -3.83 -21.50 11.17
CA THR A 268 -2.55 -21.63 10.45
C THR A 268 -2.69 -22.60 9.27
N TYR A 269 -3.34 -23.74 9.49
CA TYR A 269 -3.55 -24.77 8.47
C TYR A 269 -4.45 -24.28 7.32
N GLU A 270 -5.59 -23.67 7.65
CA GLU A 270 -6.51 -23.06 6.67
C GLU A 270 -5.81 -21.95 5.88
N SER A 271 -5.04 -21.09 6.55
CA SER A 271 -4.27 -20.03 5.88
C SER A 271 -3.27 -20.58 4.86
N MET A 272 -2.65 -21.73 5.12
CA MET A 272 -1.76 -22.39 4.15
C MET A 272 -2.52 -22.88 2.92
N ILE A 273 -3.71 -23.47 3.12
CA ILE A 273 -4.56 -23.93 2.02
C ILE A 273 -5.03 -22.74 1.18
N ASP A 274 -5.50 -21.68 1.83
CA ASP A 274 -5.99 -20.48 1.16
C ASP A 274 -4.87 -19.78 0.41
N ALA A 275 -3.68 -19.66 1.01
CA ALA A 275 -2.50 -19.14 0.32
C ALA A 275 -2.18 -19.95 -0.95
N GLY A 276 -2.24 -21.29 -0.88
CA GLY A 276 -2.08 -22.17 -2.04
C GLY A 276 -3.09 -21.88 -3.15
N LYS A 277 -4.39 -21.85 -2.80
CA LYS A 277 -5.48 -21.56 -3.76
C LYS A 277 -5.34 -20.17 -4.40
N THR A 278 -5.08 -19.14 -3.60
CA THR A 278 -4.94 -17.77 -4.13
C THR A 278 -3.69 -17.62 -5.00
N SER A 279 -2.58 -18.28 -4.62
CA SER A 279 -1.31 -18.22 -5.35
C SER A 279 -1.43 -18.85 -6.74
N THR A 280 -2.19 -19.95 -6.90
CA THR A 280 -2.38 -20.60 -8.22
C THR A 280 -2.91 -19.62 -9.28
N SER A 281 -3.88 -18.78 -8.92
CA SER A 281 -4.43 -17.79 -9.86
C SER A 281 -3.40 -16.74 -10.30
N VAL A 282 -2.55 -16.29 -9.38
CA VAL A 282 -1.48 -15.31 -9.65
C VAL A 282 -0.36 -15.95 -10.47
N MET A 283 0.04 -17.18 -10.14
CA MET A 283 1.04 -17.94 -10.90
C MET A 283 0.61 -18.17 -12.35
N LEU A 284 -0.64 -18.58 -12.57
CA LEU A 284 -1.17 -18.79 -13.92
C LEU A 284 -1.15 -17.48 -14.72
N ALA A 285 -1.61 -16.39 -14.13
CA ALA A 285 -1.62 -15.08 -14.78
C ALA A 285 -0.21 -14.59 -15.13
N ALA A 286 0.76 -14.75 -14.22
CA ALA A 286 2.16 -14.40 -14.46
C ALA A 286 2.79 -15.27 -15.55
N ALA A 287 2.53 -16.58 -15.55
CA ALA A 287 3.00 -17.50 -16.58
C ALA A 287 2.43 -17.14 -17.97
N SER A 288 1.12 -16.87 -18.06
CA SER A 288 0.48 -16.43 -19.30
C SER A 288 1.04 -15.09 -19.79
N ALA A 289 1.26 -14.13 -18.89
CA ALA A 289 1.80 -12.82 -19.24
C ALA A 289 3.27 -12.93 -19.73
N GLY A 290 4.08 -13.81 -19.12
CA GLY A 290 5.44 -14.10 -19.59
C GLY A 290 5.46 -14.74 -20.98
N LEU A 291 4.52 -15.66 -21.28
CA LEU A 291 4.36 -16.21 -22.64
C LEU A 291 3.97 -15.13 -23.64
N ILE A 292 3.00 -14.27 -23.30
CA ILE A 292 2.60 -13.12 -24.13
C ILE A 292 3.80 -12.21 -24.39
N GLN A 293 4.54 -11.83 -23.36
CA GLN A 293 5.76 -11.03 -23.47
C GLN A 293 6.79 -11.66 -24.41
N GLY A 294 7.05 -12.97 -24.26
CA GLY A 294 7.97 -13.71 -25.11
C GLY A 294 7.56 -13.65 -26.59
N VAL A 295 6.31 -13.95 -26.90
CA VAL A 295 5.78 -13.90 -28.28
C VAL A 295 5.81 -12.47 -28.84
N LEU A 296 5.37 -11.47 -28.07
CA LEU A 296 5.36 -10.08 -28.51
C LEU A 296 6.77 -9.54 -28.78
N THR A 297 7.75 -9.94 -27.96
CA THR A 297 9.15 -9.56 -28.13
C THR A 297 9.75 -10.21 -29.36
N MET A 298 9.54 -11.52 -29.54
CA MET A 298 10.05 -12.27 -30.69
C MET A 298 9.44 -11.81 -32.02
N THR A 299 8.17 -11.39 -32.02
CA THR A 299 7.48 -10.89 -33.22
C THR A 299 7.76 -9.41 -33.51
N GLY A 300 8.39 -8.68 -32.59
CA GLY A 300 8.57 -7.22 -32.69
C GLY A 300 7.27 -6.43 -32.54
N LEU A 301 6.16 -7.09 -32.17
CA LEU A 301 4.84 -6.46 -32.07
C LEU A 301 4.79 -5.41 -30.94
N VAL A 302 5.60 -5.57 -29.89
CA VAL A 302 5.77 -4.57 -28.81
C VAL A 302 6.05 -3.18 -29.40
N THR A 303 7.05 -3.10 -30.26
CA THR A 303 7.49 -1.84 -30.87
C THR A 303 6.46 -1.33 -31.88
N SER A 304 5.86 -2.24 -32.67
CA SER A 304 4.85 -1.87 -33.67
C SER A 304 3.56 -1.32 -33.05
N LEU A 305 3.07 -1.92 -31.96
CA LEU A 305 1.89 -1.42 -31.24
C LEU A 305 2.17 -0.05 -30.60
N GLY A 306 3.38 0.14 -30.05
CA GLY A 306 3.79 1.42 -29.52
C GLY A 306 3.77 2.53 -30.59
N TYR A 307 4.34 2.27 -31.77
CA TYR A 307 4.29 3.23 -32.89
C TYR A 307 2.86 3.50 -33.36
N LYS A 308 2.02 2.47 -33.48
CA LYS A 308 0.60 2.67 -33.84
C LYS A 308 -0.15 3.54 -32.84
N LEU A 309 0.13 3.43 -31.54
CA LEU A 309 -0.45 4.32 -30.53
C LEU A 309 0.03 5.76 -30.71
N ILE A 310 1.32 5.96 -31.02
CA ILE A 310 1.87 7.30 -31.30
C ILE A 310 1.24 7.89 -32.56
N ASP A 311 1.12 7.11 -33.64
CA ASP A 311 0.50 7.52 -34.89
C ASP A 311 -0.99 7.88 -34.69
N LEU A 312 -1.73 7.06 -33.93
CA LEU A 312 -3.13 7.31 -33.59
C LEU A 312 -3.30 8.61 -32.78
N THR A 313 -2.29 8.99 -32.01
CA THR A 313 -2.29 10.22 -31.21
C THR A 313 -1.70 11.41 -31.95
N ALA A 314 -1.27 11.22 -33.21
CA ALA A 314 -0.52 12.19 -34.01
C ALA A 314 0.70 12.77 -33.24
N GLY A 315 1.33 11.96 -32.38
CA GLY A 315 2.44 12.39 -31.53
C GLY A 315 2.05 13.26 -30.32
N ASN A 316 0.76 13.48 -30.06
CA ASN A 316 0.32 14.27 -28.92
C ASN A 316 0.42 13.48 -27.61
N LEU A 317 1.35 13.87 -26.74
CA LEU A 317 1.59 13.23 -25.45
C LEU A 317 0.34 13.13 -24.56
N TRP A 318 -0.45 14.21 -24.46
CA TRP A 318 -1.64 14.22 -23.60
C TRP A 318 -2.70 13.24 -24.09
N LEU A 319 -2.89 13.16 -25.41
CA LEU A 319 -3.79 12.19 -26.02
C LEU A 319 -3.27 10.76 -25.82
N LEU A 320 -1.96 10.54 -25.93
CA LEU A 320 -1.34 9.25 -25.67
C LEU A 320 -1.51 8.80 -24.22
N LEU A 321 -1.28 9.69 -23.25
CA LEU A 321 -1.51 9.41 -21.83
C LEU A 321 -2.98 9.10 -21.54
N MET A 322 -3.91 9.85 -22.15
CA MET A 322 -5.35 9.59 -22.03
C MET A 322 -5.75 8.24 -22.63
N LEU A 323 -5.29 7.91 -23.84
CA LEU A 323 -5.56 6.60 -24.45
C LEU A 323 -4.93 5.46 -23.64
N THR A 324 -3.72 5.66 -23.10
CA THR A 324 -3.06 4.69 -22.23
C THR A 324 -3.86 4.45 -20.95
N MET A 325 -4.37 5.51 -20.32
CA MET A 325 -5.26 5.41 -19.16
C MET A 325 -6.49 4.58 -19.51
N ILE A 326 -7.21 4.93 -20.58
CA ILE A 326 -8.44 4.23 -20.99
C ILE A 326 -8.14 2.76 -21.29
N PHE A 327 -7.07 2.49 -22.02
CA PHE A 327 -6.62 1.13 -22.33
C PHE A 327 -6.35 0.33 -21.04
N SER A 328 -5.62 0.90 -20.10
CA SER A 328 -5.29 0.24 -18.82
C SER A 328 -6.52 -0.01 -17.94
N LEU A 329 -7.47 0.94 -17.90
CA LEU A 329 -8.73 0.79 -17.16
C LEU A 329 -9.63 -0.30 -17.77
N ILE A 330 -9.72 -0.37 -19.10
CA ILE A 330 -10.49 -1.40 -19.81
C ILE A 330 -9.86 -2.78 -19.63
N LEU A 331 -8.54 -2.89 -19.74
CA LEU A 331 -7.86 -4.19 -19.66
C LEU A 331 -7.98 -4.80 -18.25
N GLY A 332 -8.07 -3.96 -17.23
CA GLY A 332 -8.36 -4.39 -15.85
C GLY A 332 -9.75 -5.02 -15.65
N MET A 333 -10.63 -4.99 -16.64
CA MET A 333 -12.00 -5.53 -16.57
C MET A 333 -12.09 -7.07 -16.52
N GLY A 334 -10.99 -7.80 -16.72
CA GLY A 334 -11.04 -9.27 -16.78
C GLY A 334 -9.80 -10.01 -16.28
N VAL A 335 -8.79 -9.30 -15.78
CA VAL A 335 -7.53 -9.90 -15.30
C VAL A 335 -7.09 -9.29 -13.97
N PRO A 336 -6.35 -10.03 -13.12
CA PRO A 336 -5.78 -9.46 -11.90
C PRO A 336 -4.93 -8.22 -12.17
N THR A 337 -4.87 -7.27 -11.24
CA THR A 337 -4.11 -6.00 -11.34
C THR A 337 -2.67 -6.22 -11.80
N THR A 338 -2.02 -7.28 -11.30
CA THR A 338 -0.66 -7.67 -11.71
C THR A 338 -0.58 -8.01 -13.20
N ALA A 339 -1.53 -8.77 -13.73
CA ALA A 339 -1.58 -9.13 -15.14
C ALA A 339 -1.89 -7.90 -16.01
N ASN A 340 -2.80 -7.03 -15.56
CA ASN A 340 -3.08 -5.76 -16.22
C ASN A 340 -1.81 -4.92 -16.36
N TYR A 341 -1.07 -4.75 -15.26
CA TYR A 341 0.21 -4.02 -15.27
C TYR A 341 1.23 -4.65 -16.23
N ILE A 342 1.41 -5.98 -16.23
CA ILE A 342 2.36 -6.63 -17.15
C ILE A 342 1.98 -6.33 -18.60
N ILE A 343 0.72 -6.55 -18.99
CA ILE A 343 0.27 -6.36 -20.38
C ILE A 343 0.40 -4.88 -20.80
N THR A 344 -0.06 -3.96 -19.95
CA THR A 344 -0.08 -2.52 -20.27
C THR A 344 1.31 -1.90 -20.24
N SER A 345 2.20 -2.31 -19.33
CA SER A 345 3.58 -1.84 -19.31
C SER A 345 4.36 -2.32 -20.53
N LEU A 346 4.10 -3.52 -21.05
CA LEU A 346 4.76 -4.00 -22.26
C LEU A 346 4.35 -3.22 -23.51
N VAL A 347 3.10 -2.77 -23.61
CA VAL A 347 2.60 -2.07 -24.81
C VAL A 347 2.73 -0.55 -24.68
N ALA A 348 2.22 0.02 -23.60
CA ALA A 348 2.03 1.46 -23.48
C ALA A 348 3.24 2.19 -22.89
N ALA A 349 4.03 1.57 -21.99
CA ALA A 349 5.19 2.25 -21.42
C ALA A 349 6.27 2.57 -22.47
N PRO A 350 6.62 1.66 -23.41
CA PRO A 350 7.49 2.00 -24.54
C PRO A 350 6.92 3.08 -25.46
N ALA A 351 5.60 3.08 -25.69
CA ALA A 351 4.93 4.10 -26.50
C ALA A 351 5.09 5.49 -25.87
N ILE A 352 4.81 5.60 -24.56
CA ILE A 352 4.98 6.83 -23.80
C ILE A 352 6.44 7.29 -23.81
N TYR A 353 7.38 6.37 -23.56
CA TYR A 353 8.81 6.66 -23.59
C TYR A 353 9.26 7.21 -24.95
N ASN A 354 8.86 6.56 -26.05
CA ASN A 354 9.19 6.99 -27.40
C ASN A 354 8.59 8.37 -27.75
N ALA A 355 7.40 8.68 -27.24
CA ALA A 355 6.75 9.98 -27.48
C ALA A 355 7.46 11.17 -26.81
N VAL A 356 8.26 10.92 -25.76
CA VAL A 356 9.03 11.95 -25.04
C VAL A 356 10.54 11.81 -25.23
N LEU A 357 10.95 10.95 -26.15
CA LEU A 357 12.36 10.68 -26.42
C LEU A 357 13.04 11.95 -26.94
N GLY A 358 14.18 12.31 -26.33
CA GLY A 358 14.92 13.53 -26.65
C GLY A 358 14.50 14.76 -25.85
N LEU A 359 13.38 14.71 -25.09
CA LEU A 359 13.01 15.78 -24.17
C LEU A 359 13.76 15.63 -22.84
N GLN A 360 14.18 16.75 -22.25
CA GLN A 360 14.71 16.80 -20.88
C GLN A 360 13.59 17.19 -19.91
N PRO A 361 13.53 16.64 -18.68
CA PRO A 361 14.48 15.69 -18.06
C PRO A 361 14.25 14.21 -18.45
N TYR A 362 13.24 13.92 -19.27
CA TYR A 362 12.79 12.56 -19.60
C TYR A 362 13.86 11.61 -20.16
N SER A 363 14.80 12.15 -20.93
CA SER A 363 15.89 11.39 -21.53
C SER A 363 17.07 11.15 -20.59
N SER A 364 17.10 11.82 -19.44
CA SER A 364 18.13 11.61 -18.44
C SER A 364 17.90 10.28 -17.70
N PRO A 365 18.98 9.56 -17.36
CA PRO A 365 18.87 8.36 -16.53
C PRO A 365 18.45 8.73 -15.11
N VAL A 366 17.74 7.82 -14.44
CA VAL A 366 17.53 7.89 -13.00
C VAL A 366 18.91 7.81 -12.31
N PRO A 367 19.25 8.72 -11.39
CA PRO A 367 20.53 8.74 -10.69
C PRO A 367 20.96 7.36 -10.17
N GLY A 368 22.11 6.88 -10.64
CA GLY A 368 22.68 5.57 -10.27
C GLY A 368 22.16 4.38 -11.06
N PHE A 369 21.31 4.58 -12.08
CA PHE A 369 20.74 3.53 -12.93
C PHE A 369 20.86 3.89 -14.41
N THR A 370 20.72 2.91 -15.29
CA THR A 370 20.69 3.12 -16.75
C THR A 370 19.29 3.46 -17.27
N THR A 371 18.28 3.26 -16.43
CA THR A 371 16.86 3.42 -16.75
C THR A 371 16.52 4.90 -16.93
N PRO A 372 15.96 5.32 -18.08
CA PRO A 372 15.51 6.70 -18.27
C PRO A 372 14.36 7.08 -17.33
N ILE A 373 14.33 8.36 -16.91
CA ILE A 373 13.25 8.91 -16.06
C ILE A 373 11.88 8.73 -16.72
N ALA A 374 11.77 8.93 -18.04
CA ALA A 374 10.51 8.71 -18.75
C ALA A 374 10.00 7.27 -18.65
N LEU A 375 10.90 6.28 -18.67
CA LEU A 375 10.50 4.89 -18.55
C LEU A 375 9.98 4.59 -17.14
N LEU A 376 10.67 5.06 -16.10
CA LEU A 376 10.19 5.00 -14.72
C LEU A 376 8.78 5.61 -14.58
N ALA A 377 8.61 6.85 -15.08
CA ALA A 377 7.35 7.58 -15.00
C ALA A 377 6.23 6.88 -15.79
N ALA A 378 6.53 6.34 -16.98
CA ALA A 378 5.56 5.60 -17.79
C ALA A 378 5.11 4.30 -17.10
N HIS A 379 6.02 3.57 -16.45
CA HIS A 379 5.70 2.38 -15.68
C HIS A 379 4.81 2.71 -14.46
N PHE A 380 5.12 3.78 -13.72
CA PHE A 380 4.23 4.25 -12.65
C PHE A 380 2.87 4.69 -13.20
N PHE A 381 2.82 5.36 -14.36
CA PHE A 381 1.58 5.80 -14.99
C PHE A 381 0.65 4.61 -15.28
N VAL A 382 1.12 3.58 -15.98
CA VAL A 382 0.31 2.38 -16.27
C VAL A 382 -0.03 1.59 -15.00
N PHE A 383 0.86 1.57 -14.02
CA PHE A 383 0.63 0.89 -12.74
C PHE A 383 -0.51 1.54 -11.95
N TYR A 384 -0.58 2.87 -11.92
CA TYR A 384 -1.67 3.60 -11.27
C TYR A 384 -3.03 3.28 -11.89
N PHE A 385 -3.15 3.35 -13.21
CA PHE A 385 -4.42 3.05 -13.88
C PHE A 385 -4.76 1.57 -13.83
N GLY A 386 -3.75 0.70 -13.81
CA GLY A 386 -3.94 -0.72 -13.59
C GLY A 386 -4.60 -1.00 -12.24
N ILE A 387 -4.16 -0.31 -11.19
CA ILE A 387 -4.72 -0.38 -9.83
C ILE A 387 -6.10 0.27 -9.75
N LEU A 388 -6.31 1.42 -10.40
CA LEU A 388 -7.59 2.14 -10.36
C LEU A 388 -8.72 1.43 -11.10
N ALA A 389 -8.41 0.51 -12.01
CA ALA A 389 -9.42 -0.35 -12.64
C ALA A 389 -10.31 -1.07 -11.60
N ASP A 390 -9.75 -1.39 -10.42
CA ASP A 390 -10.49 -2.03 -9.31
C ASP A 390 -11.62 -1.17 -8.71
N VAL A 391 -11.59 0.15 -8.94
CA VAL A 391 -12.60 1.11 -8.48
C VAL A 391 -13.31 1.85 -9.62
N THR A 392 -12.93 1.59 -10.87
CA THR A 392 -13.49 2.28 -12.05
C THR A 392 -14.58 1.44 -12.71
N PRO A 393 -15.80 1.97 -12.89
CA PRO A 393 -16.84 1.29 -13.67
C PRO A 393 -16.38 1.04 -15.12
N PRO A 394 -16.90 -0.01 -15.80
CA PRO A 394 -18.06 -0.81 -15.43
C PRO A 394 -17.77 -2.00 -14.50
N VAL A 395 -16.51 -2.40 -14.32
CA VAL A 395 -16.18 -3.63 -13.59
C VAL A 395 -15.90 -3.39 -12.11
N ALA A 396 -15.05 -2.41 -11.78
CA ALA A 396 -14.78 -1.95 -10.42
C ALA A 396 -14.83 -3.06 -9.34
N LEU A 397 -14.08 -4.16 -9.49
CA LEU A 397 -14.25 -5.38 -8.68
C LEU A 397 -14.24 -5.13 -7.16
N ALA A 398 -13.38 -4.23 -6.69
CA ALA A 398 -13.32 -3.86 -5.28
C ALA A 398 -14.57 -3.09 -4.86
N SER A 399 -15.07 -2.18 -5.71
CA SER A 399 -16.33 -1.45 -5.46
C SER A 399 -17.56 -2.36 -5.55
N TYR A 400 -17.53 -3.40 -6.39
CA TYR A 400 -18.56 -4.42 -6.44
C TYR A 400 -18.63 -5.19 -5.11
N ALA A 401 -17.49 -5.69 -4.62
CA ALA A 401 -17.40 -6.33 -3.31
C ALA A 401 -17.83 -5.38 -2.17
N GLY A 402 -17.40 -4.12 -2.22
CA GLY A 402 -17.78 -3.10 -1.24
C GLY A 402 -19.28 -2.82 -1.22
N SER A 403 -19.91 -2.71 -2.40
CA SER A 403 -21.36 -2.50 -2.53
C SER A 403 -22.16 -3.70 -2.02
N ALA A 404 -21.70 -4.92 -2.28
CA ALA A 404 -22.32 -6.16 -1.80
C ALA A 404 -22.26 -6.26 -0.27
N LEU A 405 -21.11 -5.95 0.35
CA LEU A 405 -20.96 -5.91 1.81
C LEU A 405 -21.78 -4.76 2.44
N ALA A 406 -21.89 -3.62 1.76
CA ALA A 406 -22.66 -2.49 2.24
C ALA A 406 -24.17 -2.67 2.08
N GLY A 407 -24.62 -3.51 1.14
CA GLY A 407 -26.02 -3.60 0.72
C GLY A 407 -26.51 -2.33 0.02
N GLY A 408 -25.63 -1.67 -0.75
CA GLY A 408 -25.92 -0.46 -1.51
C GLY A 408 -25.90 -0.69 -3.01
N ASP A 409 -26.37 0.30 -3.79
CA ASP A 409 -26.33 0.22 -5.26
C ASP A 409 -24.88 0.25 -5.79
N PHE A 410 -24.54 -0.70 -6.67
CA PHE A 410 -23.21 -0.83 -7.24
C PHE A 410 -22.77 0.44 -8.00
N TRP A 411 -23.61 0.97 -8.88
CA TRP A 411 -23.25 2.10 -9.74
C TRP A 411 -22.98 3.36 -8.92
N LYS A 412 -23.84 3.66 -7.94
CA LYS A 412 -23.62 4.77 -7.02
C LYS A 412 -22.36 4.58 -6.19
N THR A 413 -22.11 3.35 -5.72
CA THR A 413 -20.90 3.01 -4.97
C THR A 413 -19.64 3.22 -5.80
N ALA A 414 -19.60 2.70 -7.03
CA ALA A 414 -18.45 2.81 -7.91
C ALA A 414 -18.22 4.27 -8.37
N MET A 415 -19.29 5.03 -8.65
CA MET A 415 -19.16 6.46 -8.95
C MET A 415 -18.63 7.28 -7.76
N ASN A 416 -19.06 6.95 -6.53
CA ASN A 416 -18.47 7.52 -5.32
C ASN A 416 -16.99 7.12 -5.18
N ALA A 417 -16.65 5.87 -5.51
CA ALA A 417 -15.28 5.39 -5.45
C ALA A 417 -14.36 6.15 -6.42
N VAL A 418 -14.79 6.36 -7.67
CA VAL A 418 -14.07 7.21 -8.66
C VAL A 418 -13.86 8.62 -8.10
N LYS A 419 -14.91 9.22 -7.52
CA LYS A 419 -14.84 10.56 -6.92
C LYS A 419 -13.82 10.60 -5.78
N TYR A 420 -13.82 9.64 -4.85
CA TYR A 420 -12.92 9.64 -3.69
C TYR A 420 -11.49 9.25 -4.08
N ALA A 421 -11.30 8.46 -5.13
CA ALA A 421 -10.00 8.07 -5.67
C ALA A 421 -9.42 9.08 -6.67
N LEU A 422 -9.99 10.29 -6.82
CA LEU A 422 -9.59 11.27 -7.84
C LEU A 422 -8.08 11.57 -7.82
N ALA A 423 -7.46 11.58 -6.65
CA ALA A 423 -6.02 11.77 -6.52
C ALA A 423 -5.19 10.72 -7.28
N GLY A 424 -5.70 9.49 -7.41
CA GLY A 424 -5.11 8.47 -8.24
C GLY A 424 -5.26 8.72 -9.74
N TYR A 425 -6.29 9.44 -10.19
CA TYR A 425 -6.47 9.73 -11.62
C TYR A 425 -5.64 10.92 -12.07
N ILE A 426 -5.52 11.94 -11.22
CA ILE A 426 -4.80 13.19 -11.57
C ILE A 426 -3.32 13.09 -11.21
N GLY A 427 -2.99 12.43 -10.09
CA GLY A 427 -1.62 12.25 -9.62
C GLY A 427 -0.65 11.76 -10.70
N PRO A 428 -0.95 10.68 -11.45
CA PRO A 428 -0.06 10.16 -12.50
C PRO A 428 0.32 11.18 -13.56
N TYR A 429 -0.60 12.07 -13.96
CA TYR A 429 -0.29 13.16 -14.91
C TYR A 429 0.65 14.19 -14.27
N ILE A 430 0.45 14.51 -13.00
CA ILE A 430 1.31 15.42 -12.25
C ILE A 430 2.72 14.82 -12.11
N TYR A 431 2.84 13.56 -11.67
CA TYR A 431 4.14 12.92 -11.45
C TYR A 431 4.87 12.62 -12.75
N PHE A 432 4.13 12.40 -13.84
CA PHE A 432 4.74 12.28 -15.16
C PHE A 432 5.35 13.61 -15.59
N THR A 433 4.63 14.73 -15.40
CA THR A 433 5.12 16.07 -15.80
C THR A 433 6.16 16.66 -14.84
N HIS A 434 6.14 16.26 -13.58
CA HIS A 434 7.04 16.68 -12.49
C HIS A 434 7.71 15.44 -11.88
N PRO A 435 8.64 14.79 -12.61
CA PRO A 435 9.25 13.54 -12.19
C PRO A 435 10.07 13.64 -10.89
N GLU A 436 10.43 14.85 -10.44
CA GLU A 436 11.03 15.13 -9.13
C GLU A 436 10.16 14.67 -7.94
N MET A 437 8.85 14.49 -8.16
CA MET A 437 7.94 13.87 -7.21
C MET A 437 8.27 12.39 -6.97
N PHE A 438 8.94 11.73 -7.91
CA PHE A 438 9.59 10.45 -7.68
C PHE A 438 10.99 10.71 -7.10
N LEU A 439 11.13 10.72 -5.77
CA LEU A 439 12.35 11.14 -5.06
C LEU A 439 13.69 10.55 -5.57
N ILE A 440 13.66 9.40 -6.26
CA ILE A 440 14.85 8.76 -6.84
C ILE A 440 15.36 9.44 -8.13
N THR A 441 14.56 10.29 -8.77
CA THR A 441 14.94 11.04 -9.98
C THR A 441 15.77 12.28 -9.66
N VAL A 442 15.78 12.69 -8.38
CA VAL A 442 16.55 13.84 -7.89
C VAL A 442 18.02 13.44 -7.70
N GLU A 443 18.88 13.99 -8.56
CA GLU A 443 20.33 13.74 -8.50
C GLU A 443 20.99 14.46 -7.32
N ASN A 444 20.71 15.76 -7.16
CA ASN A 444 21.36 16.62 -6.18
C ASN A 444 20.37 17.30 -5.25
N TRP A 445 20.51 17.03 -3.95
CA TRP A 445 19.73 17.64 -2.87
C TRP A 445 20.29 19.01 -2.46
N THR A 446 20.00 20.02 -3.26
CA THR A 446 20.27 21.43 -2.91
C THR A 446 19.05 22.05 -2.23
N ALA A 447 19.24 23.20 -1.57
CA ALA A 447 18.13 23.93 -0.95
C ALA A 447 17.02 24.29 -1.95
N THR A 448 17.38 24.59 -3.21
CA THR A 448 16.42 24.90 -4.27
C THR A 448 15.59 23.68 -4.67
N THR A 449 16.22 22.51 -4.84
CA THR A 449 15.52 21.27 -5.18
C THR A 449 14.58 20.83 -4.07
N VAL A 450 15.00 20.97 -2.80
CA VAL A 450 14.12 20.71 -1.65
C VAL A 450 12.90 21.62 -1.69
N LEU A 451 13.09 22.91 -1.95
CA LEU A 451 11.97 23.86 -2.05
C LEU A 451 11.04 23.54 -3.22
N GLN A 452 11.58 23.10 -4.36
CA GLN A 452 10.78 22.67 -5.52
C GLN A 452 9.92 21.45 -5.17
N VAL A 453 10.52 20.38 -4.63
CA VAL A 453 9.77 19.17 -4.24
C VAL A 453 8.70 19.48 -3.19
N LEU A 454 9.00 20.34 -2.21
CA LEU A 454 8.01 20.78 -1.22
C LEU A 454 6.89 21.62 -1.85
N TYR A 455 7.22 22.49 -2.81
CA TYR A 455 6.25 23.25 -3.58
C TYR A 455 5.36 22.31 -4.39
N ASP A 456 5.91 21.37 -5.15
CA ASP A 456 5.15 20.43 -5.99
C ASP A 456 4.23 19.56 -5.15
N PHE A 457 4.74 19.05 -4.02
CA PHE A 457 3.93 18.29 -3.07
C PHE A 457 2.80 19.14 -2.49
N GLY A 458 3.08 20.35 -2.00
CA GLY A 458 2.08 21.26 -1.44
C GLY A 458 1.04 21.73 -2.46
N ALA A 459 1.47 22.05 -3.68
CA ALA A 459 0.62 22.44 -4.79
C ALA A 459 -0.28 21.28 -5.23
N THR A 460 0.26 20.05 -5.27
CA THR A 460 -0.54 18.85 -5.55
C THR A 460 -1.61 18.64 -4.47
N LEU A 461 -1.28 18.80 -3.19
CA LEU A 461 -2.27 18.72 -2.11
C LEU A 461 -3.37 19.80 -2.22
N LEU A 462 -2.99 21.01 -2.64
CA LEU A 462 -3.93 22.10 -2.93
C LEU A 462 -4.86 21.73 -4.09
N VAL A 463 -4.33 21.16 -5.17
CA VAL A 463 -5.13 20.65 -6.30
C VAL A 463 -6.15 19.63 -5.81
N MET A 464 -5.72 18.63 -5.03
CA MET A 464 -6.63 17.63 -4.46
C MET A 464 -7.71 18.24 -3.58
N TYR A 465 -7.34 19.24 -2.76
CA TYR A 465 -8.28 19.97 -1.91
C TYR A 465 -9.33 20.75 -2.72
N LEU A 466 -8.92 21.53 -3.73
CA LEU A 466 -9.83 22.31 -4.57
C LEU A 466 -10.82 21.40 -5.31
N LEU A 467 -10.32 20.30 -5.86
CA LEU A 467 -11.15 19.33 -6.56
C LEU A 467 -12.08 18.57 -5.60
N ALA A 468 -11.63 18.26 -4.39
CA ALA A 468 -12.46 17.69 -3.36
C ALA A 468 -13.63 18.62 -2.99
N VAL A 469 -13.37 19.92 -2.79
CA VAL A 469 -14.41 20.93 -2.52
C VAL A 469 -15.37 21.06 -3.71
N SER A 470 -14.86 21.11 -4.94
CA SER A 470 -15.68 21.23 -6.16
C SER A 470 -16.62 20.03 -6.36
N LEU A 471 -16.10 18.81 -6.26
CA LEU A 471 -16.86 17.58 -6.52
C LEU A 471 -17.79 17.19 -5.37
N THR A 472 -17.37 17.36 -4.11
CA THR A 472 -18.27 17.16 -2.97
C THR A 472 -19.36 18.22 -2.93
N GLY A 473 -19.05 19.44 -3.41
CA GLY A 473 -19.94 20.58 -3.41
C GLY A 473 -20.17 21.17 -2.03
N TRP A 474 -19.27 20.87 -1.08
CA TRP A 474 -19.43 21.20 0.32
C TRP A 474 -18.12 21.75 0.89
N PHE A 475 -18.24 22.76 1.76
CA PHE A 475 -17.12 23.29 2.54
C PHE A 475 -17.54 23.70 3.97
N GLN A 476 -18.69 24.36 4.10
CA GLN A 476 -19.36 24.64 5.37
C GLN A 476 -20.88 24.59 5.17
N LYS A 477 -21.34 25.12 4.04
CA LYS A 477 -22.66 24.88 3.44
C LYS A 477 -22.48 24.34 2.02
N ASN A 478 -23.60 24.00 1.39
CA ASN A 478 -23.64 23.64 -0.03
C ASN A 478 -23.20 24.85 -0.88
N LEU A 479 -22.29 24.59 -1.81
CA LEU A 479 -21.79 25.59 -2.76
C LEU A 479 -22.70 25.63 -4.00
N ARG A 480 -22.88 26.84 -4.55
CA ARG A 480 -23.57 27.05 -5.85
C ARG A 480 -22.83 26.33 -6.98
N LYS A 481 -23.56 25.89 -8.01
CA LYS A 481 -23.01 25.09 -9.12
C LYS A 481 -21.93 25.85 -9.90
N GLU A 482 -22.10 27.16 -10.07
CA GLU A 482 -21.18 28.04 -10.78
C GLU A 482 -19.86 28.16 -10.02
N ILE A 483 -19.93 28.38 -8.70
CA ILE A 483 -18.74 28.46 -7.83
C ILE A 483 -18.00 27.13 -7.84
N ARG A 484 -18.72 26.00 -7.79
CA ARG A 484 -18.11 24.68 -7.88
C ARG A 484 -17.38 24.48 -9.21
N ALA A 485 -17.98 24.88 -10.32
CA ALA A 485 -17.37 24.78 -11.65
C ALA A 485 -16.09 25.62 -11.74
N VAL A 486 -16.11 26.87 -11.23
CA VAL A 486 -14.93 27.75 -11.19
C VAL A 486 -13.81 27.14 -10.33
N ILE A 487 -14.12 26.67 -9.11
CA ILE A 487 -13.13 26.02 -8.24
C ILE A 487 -12.56 24.76 -8.92
N GLY A 488 -13.41 23.98 -9.59
CA GLY A 488 -12.99 22.79 -10.33
C GLY A 488 -12.05 23.12 -11.48
N ALA A 489 -12.38 24.13 -12.28
CA ALA A 489 -11.54 24.60 -13.38
C ALA A 489 -10.18 25.11 -12.89
N ILE A 490 -10.16 25.87 -11.78
CA ILE A 490 -8.91 26.33 -11.14
C ILE A 490 -8.11 25.14 -10.60
N GLY A 491 -8.76 24.15 -9.99
CA GLY A 491 -8.11 22.92 -9.53
C GLY A 491 -7.46 22.14 -10.67
N ILE A 492 -8.15 21.98 -11.80
CA ILE A 492 -7.60 21.31 -13.00
C ILE A 492 -6.45 22.14 -13.59
N ALA A 493 -6.60 23.46 -13.70
CA ALA A 493 -5.52 24.33 -14.19
C ALA A 493 -4.28 24.28 -13.27
N ALA A 494 -4.50 24.24 -11.95
CA ALA A 494 -3.45 24.11 -10.94
C ALA A 494 -2.75 22.74 -10.97
N ALA A 495 -3.33 21.71 -11.60
CA ALA A 495 -2.65 20.43 -11.83
C ALA A 495 -1.45 20.54 -12.76
N SER A 496 -1.30 21.64 -13.50
CA SER A 496 -0.05 21.96 -14.21
C SER A 496 1.12 22.31 -13.27
N LEU A 497 0.85 22.51 -11.97
CA LEU A 497 1.76 23.00 -10.94
C LEU A 497 2.47 24.33 -11.25
N HIS A 498 2.08 25.01 -12.32
CA HIS A 498 2.61 26.33 -12.64
C HIS A 498 2.20 27.35 -11.56
N VAL A 499 3.13 28.26 -11.23
CA VAL A 499 3.00 29.21 -10.10
C VAL A 499 1.71 30.03 -10.18
N VAL A 500 1.32 30.46 -11.39
CA VAL A 500 0.13 31.30 -11.59
C VAL A 500 -1.17 30.55 -11.24
N PRO A 501 -1.53 29.41 -11.88
CA PRO A 501 -2.68 28.61 -11.46
C PRO A 501 -2.69 28.21 -9.98
N VAL A 502 -1.52 27.86 -9.44
CA VAL A 502 -1.39 27.48 -8.02
C VAL A 502 -1.68 28.67 -7.10
N ALA A 503 -1.10 29.84 -7.39
CA ALA A 503 -1.34 31.07 -6.62
C ALA A 503 -2.82 31.49 -6.66
N VAL A 504 -3.46 31.40 -7.83
CA VAL A 504 -4.92 31.61 -7.96
C VAL A 504 -5.68 30.60 -7.09
N GLY A 505 -5.28 29.32 -7.12
CA GLY A 505 -5.83 28.28 -6.25
C GLY A 505 -5.71 28.60 -4.75
N VAL A 506 -4.55 29.12 -4.31
CA VAL A 506 -4.32 29.54 -2.91
C VAL A 506 -5.25 30.70 -2.56
N ILE A 507 -5.36 31.71 -3.42
CA ILE A 507 -6.26 32.86 -3.23
C ILE A 507 -7.70 32.38 -3.10
N VAL A 508 -8.15 31.46 -3.95
CA VAL A 508 -9.50 30.88 -3.85
C VAL A 508 -9.68 30.09 -2.55
N ALA A 509 -8.71 29.27 -2.14
CA ALA A 509 -8.78 28.52 -0.90
C ALA A 509 -8.88 29.43 0.34
N ILE A 510 -8.11 30.53 0.37
CA ILE A 510 -8.17 31.55 1.42
C ILE A 510 -9.51 32.30 1.34
N GLY A 511 -9.95 32.68 0.15
CA GLY A 511 -11.24 33.34 -0.10
C GLY A 511 -12.42 32.51 0.39
N LEU A 512 -12.39 31.20 0.19
CA LEU A 512 -13.40 30.27 0.72
C LEU A 512 -13.42 30.24 2.25
N ARG A 513 -12.25 30.32 2.91
CA ARG A 513 -12.17 30.37 4.37
C ARG A 513 -12.70 31.69 4.94
N LEU A 514 -12.37 32.82 4.30
CA LEU A 514 -12.73 34.16 4.79
C LEU A 514 -14.16 34.56 4.43
N PHE A 515 -14.58 34.33 3.19
CA PHE A 515 -15.85 34.79 2.64
C PHE A 515 -16.85 33.66 2.37
N GLY A 516 -16.51 32.42 2.70
CA GLY A 516 -17.37 31.27 2.47
C GLY A 516 -18.80 31.50 2.95
N LYS A 517 -18.99 32.05 4.15
CA LYS A 517 -20.32 32.33 4.72
C LYS A 517 -21.20 33.25 3.85
N LYS A 518 -20.60 34.16 3.06
CA LYS A 518 -21.31 35.09 2.16
C LYS A 518 -21.52 34.52 0.75
N LEU A 519 -20.64 33.63 0.29
CA LEU A 519 -20.73 32.94 -1.01
C LEU A 519 -21.70 31.75 -0.99
N MET A 520 -22.22 31.40 0.19
CA MET A 520 -23.13 30.29 0.44
C MET A 520 -24.57 30.81 0.61
N GLY A 521 -25.30 30.91 -0.49
CA GLY A 521 -26.72 31.25 -0.52
C GLY A 521 -27.46 30.38 -1.51
#